data_AF-A0A3B0X8I7-F1
#
_entry.id   AF-A0A3B0X8I7-F1
#
_cell.length_a   1.000
_cell.length_b   1.000
_cell.length_c   1.000
_cell.angle_alpha   90.00
_cell.angle_beta   90.00
_cell.angle_gamma   90.00
#
_symmetry.space_group_name_H-M   'P 1'
#
loop_
_entity.id
_entity.type
_entity.pdbx_description
1 polymer ?
#
loop_
_entity_poly.entity_id
_entity_poly.type
_entity_poly.pdbx_seq_one_letter_code
_entity_poly.pdbx_strand_id
1 'polypeptide(L)'
;MNIKQSEALEIAKKFTLNEYSESKFSIVDEDYKISFEVDGFGHTVLELDENYWLITFTLKNTEKSMFDFGSEYFIVLVGAESGVPHWLPMM
;
A
#
# COMPACT_ATOMS: atom_id res chain seq x y z
N MET A 1 -1.16 -0.24 -19.78
CA MET A 1 -1.73 -0.70 -18.49
C MET A 1 -2.03 -2.19 -18.56
N ASN A 2 -1.13 -3.02 -17.99
CA ASN A 2 -1.29 -4.47 -17.98
C ASN A 2 -2.04 -4.95 -16.73
N ILE A 3 -1.90 -4.23 -15.62
CA ILE A 3 -2.43 -4.65 -14.32
C ILE A 3 -3.72 -3.91 -14.00
N LYS A 4 -4.73 -4.68 -13.60
CA LYS A 4 -6.03 -4.15 -13.17
C LYS A 4 -5.98 -3.68 -11.72
N GLN A 5 -6.88 -2.77 -11.35
CA GLN A 5 -7.02 -2.27 -9.98
C GLN A 5 -7.12 -3.39 -8.93
N SER A 6 -7.90 -4.44 -9.20
CA SER A 6 -8.06 -5.58 -8.29
C SER A 6 -6.77 -6.37 -8.09
N GLU A 7 -5.98 -6.51 -9.15
CA GLU A 7 -4.71 -7.24 -9.13
C GLU A 7 -3.63 -6.41 -8.42
N ALA A 8 -3.59 -5.10 -8.66
CA ALA A 8 -2.72 -4.18 -7.93
C ALA A 8 -3.01 -4.20 -6.42
N LEU A 9 -4.29 -4.28 -6.03
CA LEU A 9 -4.68 -4.41 -4.63
C LEU A 9 -4.19 -5.73 -4.02
N GLU A 10 -4.33 -6.86 -4.71
CA GLU A 10 -3.84 -8.16 -4.22
C GLU A 10 -2.32 -8.16 -4.05
N ILE A 11 -1.59 -7.59 -5.02
CA ILE A 11 -0.13 -7.42 -4.94
C ILE A 11 0.24 -6.59 -3.70
N ALA A 12 -0.41 -5.43 -3.52
CA ALA A 12 -0.13 -4.53 -2.40
C ALA A 12 -0.45 -5.17 -1.03
N LYS A 13 -1.56 -5.91 -0.93
CA LYS A 13 -1.93 -6.67 0.27
C LYS A 13 -0.88 -7.72 0.59
N LYS A 14 -0.50 -8.53 -0.39
CA LYS A 14 0.49 -9.61 -0.20
C LYS A 14 1.85 -9.05 0.19
N PHE A 15 2.29 -7.98 -0.47
CA PHE A 15 3.52 -7.28 -0.14
C PHE A 15 3.51 -6.79 1.31
N THR A 16 2.44 -6.11 1.72
CA THR A 16 2.29 -5.65 3.11
C THR A 16 2.28 -6.82 4.09
N LEU A 17 1.46 -7.85 3.87
CA LEU A 17 1.37 -9.01 4.78
C LEU A 17 2.71 -9.72 4.94
N ASN A 18 3.53 -9.76 3.90
CA ASN A 18 4.85 -10.37 3.97
C ASN A 18 5.82 -9.53 4.82
N GLU A 19 5.83 -8.21 4.61
CA GLU A 19 6.67 -7.27 5.37
C GLU A 19 6.26 -7.21 6.85
N TYR A 20 4.96 -7.29 7.12
CA TYR A 20 4.41 -7.28 8.48
C TYR A 20 4.13 -8.69 9.03
N SER A 21 4.67 -9.74 8.40
CA SER A 21 4.41 -11.13 8.80
C SER A 21 4.86 -11.45 10.23
N GLU A 22 5.89 -10.74 10.72
CA GLU A 22 6.38 -10.82 12.10
C GLU A 22 5.77 -9.76 13.04
N SER A 23 4.93 -8.88 12.50
CA SER A 23 4.33 -7.78 13.25
C SER A 23 2.97 -8.17 13.83
N LYS A 24 2.59 -7.52 14.94
CA LYS A 24 1.28 -7.74 15.59
C LYS A 24 0.12 -7.05 14.87
N PHE A 25 0.39 -6.31 13.80
CA PHE A 25 -0.62 -5.54 13.08
C PHE A 25 -1.40 -6.42 12.10
N SER A 26 -2.72 -6.25 12.08
CA SER A 26 -3.60 -6.89 11.09
C SER A 26 -4.09 -5.83 10.10
N ILE A 27 -3.92 -6.09 8.80
CA ILE A 27 -4.50 -5.26 7.74
C ILE A 27 -6.02 -5.42 7.80
N VAL A 28 -6.73 -4.30 7.97
CA VAL A 28 -8.19 -4.30 7.90
C VAL A 28 -8.60 -4.30 6.43
N ASP A 29 -9.12 -5.44 5.97
CA ASP A 29 -9.35 -5.70 4.54
C ASP A 29 -10.41 -4.78 3.90
N GLU A 30 -11.18 -4.07 4.72
CA GLU A 30 -12.29 -3.20 4.32
C GLU A 30 -11.94 -1.70 4.31
N ASP A 31 -10.75 -1.30 4.78
CA ASP A 31 -10.39 0.11 4.99
C ASP A 31 -9.15 0.50 4.15
N TYR A 32 -9.31 0.47 2.84
CA TYR A 32 -8.28 0.88 1.87
C TYR A 32 -8.81 1.91 0.87
N LYS A 33 -7.91 2.74 0.36
CA LYS A 33 -8.14 3.62 -0.79
C LYS A 33 -7.18 3.24 -1.90
N ILE A 34 -7.67 3.26 -3.13
CA ILE A 34 -6.87 2.98 -4.32
C ILE A 34 -7.12 4.06 -5.36
N SER A 35 -6.05 4.62 -5.91
CA SER A 35 -6.06 5.64 -6.96
C SER A 35 -5.05 5.27 -8.03
N PHE A 36 -5.32 5.69 -9.27
CA PHE A 36 -4.39 5.55 -10.39
C PHE A 36 -3.66 6.87 -10.60
N GLU A 37 -2.35 6.82 -10.71
CA GLU A 37 -1.48 7.99 -10.89
C GLU A 37 -0.64 7.80 -12.16
N VAL A 38 -0.40 8.91 -12.86
CA VAL A 38 0.40 8.98 -14.10
C VAL A 38 1.48 10.03 -13.90
N ASP A 39 2.72 9.67 -14.18
CA ASP A 39 3.90 10.55 -14.10
C ASP A 39 4.04 11.28 -12.76
N GLY A 40 3.66 10.61 -11.67
CA GLY A 40 3.63 11.19 -10.33
C GLY A 40 4.92 10.94 -9.53
N PHE A 41 4.86 11.25 -8.23
CA PHE A 41 5.96 11.08 -7.27
C PHE A 41 6.63 9.69 -7.34
N GLY A 42 5.83 8.64 -7.55
CA GLY A 42 6.33 7.27 -7.68
C GLY A 42 7.32 7.10 -8.84
N HIS A 43 7.01 7.68 -10.00
CA HIS A 43 7.90 7.62 -11.17
C HIS A 43 9.18 8.44 -10.93
N THR A 44 9.01 9.69 -10.45
CA THR A 44 10.13 10.64 -10.32
C THR A 44 11.13 10.28 -9.21
N VAL A 45 10.66 9.71 -8.09
CA VAL A 45 11.49 9.51 -6.88
C VAL A 45 11.85 8.04 -6.65
N LEU A 46 10.99 7.12 -7.08
CA LEU A 46 11.14 5.69 -6.79
C LEU A 46 11.45 4.86 -8.04
N GLU A 47 11.71 5.52 -9.18
CA GLU A 47 11.98 4.88 -10.49
C GLU A 47 10.92 3.83 -10.88
N LEU A 48 9.69 4.01 -10.40
CA LEU A 48 8.55 3.17 -10.80
C LEU A 48 8.17 3.44 -12.26
N ASP A 49 7.38 2.53 -12.82
CA ASP A 49 6.70 2.75 -14.11
C ASP A 49 6.03 4.13 -14.14
N GLU A 50 5.96 4.75 -15.33
CA GLU A 50 5.26 6.04 -15.54
C GLU A 50 3.80 5.99 -15.05
N ASN A 51 3.19 4.82 -15.09
CA ASN A 51 1.83 4.58 -14.62
C ASN A 51 1.86 3.66 -13.40
N TYR A 52 1.23 4.04 -12.29
CA TYR A 52 1.18 3.20 -11.10
C TYR A 52 -0.14 3.34 -10.33
N TRP A 53 -0.47 2.29 -9.59
CA TRP A 53 -1.56 2.29 -8.61
C TRP A 53 -1.01 2.73 -7.26
N LEU A 54 -1.67 3.68 -6.62
CA LEU A 54 -1.41 4.10 -5.26
C LEU A 54 -2.47 3.49 -4.35
N ILE A 55 -2.04 2.65 -3.41
CA ILE A 55 -2.91 1.94 -2.47
C ILE A 55 -2.57 2.40 -1.06
N THR A 56 -3.52 3.03 -0.39
CA THR A 56 -3.41 3.40 1.02
C THR A 56 -4.20 2.41 1.86
N PHE A 57 -3.57 1.82 2.86
CA PHE A 57 -4.22 0.96 3.83
C PHE A 57 -4.27 1.63 5.20
N THR A 58 -5.36 1.40 5.90
CA THR A 58 -5.52 1.80 7.30
C THR A 58 -5.29 0.59 8.21
N LEU A 59 -4.27 0.66 9.06
CA LEU A 59 -4.13 -0.30 10.16
C LEU A 59 -4.96 0.18 11.34
N LYS A 60 -5.75 -0.73 11.89
CA LYS A 60 -6.35 -0.54 13.21
C LYS A 60 -5.62 -1.45 14.18
N ASN A 61 -5.13 -0.87 15.27
CA ASN A 61 -4.57 -1.67 16.34
C ASN A 61 -5.68 -2.58 16.89
N THR A 62 -5.43 -3.89 16.86
CA THR A 62 -6.35 -4.92 17.36
C THR A 62 -6.17 -5.16 18.86
N GLU A 63 -5.06 -4.70 19.46
CA GLU A 63 -4.89 -4.64 20.90
C GLU A 63 -5.70 -3.45 21.45
N LYS A 64 -6.78 -3.75 22.16
CA LYS A 64 -7.56 -2.78 22.97
C LYS A 64 -6.69 -2.22 24.10
N SER A 65 -5.75 -1.34 23.78
CA SER A 65 -5.12 -0.47 24.77
C SER A 65 -6.01 0.75 24.93
N MET A 66 -6.40 1.08 26.17
CA MET A 66 -7.19 2.27 26.51
C MET A 66 -6.53 3.60 26.10
N PHE A 67 -5.30 3.57 25.59
CA PHE A 67 -4.51 4.74 25.23
C PHE A 67 -4.13 4.82 23.75
N ASP A 68 -4.52 3.86 22.92
CA ASP A 68 -4.02 3.81 21.54
C ASP A 68 -5.07 4.28 20.53
N PHE A 69 -4.99 5.57 20.20
CA PHE A 69 -5.79 6.23 19.17
C PHE A 69 -5.03 6.35 17.83
N GLY A 70 -3.90 5.65 17.67
CA GLY A 70 -3.09 5.69 16.46
C GLY A 70 -3.67 4.82 15.35
N SER A 71 -4.39 5.44 14.40
CA SER A 71 -4.55 4.84 13.08
C SER A 71 -3.23 5.04 12.33
N GLU A 72 -2.51 3.96 12.08
CA GLU A 72 -1.36 4.01 11.18
C GLU A 72 -1.85 3.84 9.74
N TYR A 73 -1.32 4.67 8.85
CA TYR A 73 -1.59 4.57 7.42
C TYR A 73 -0.28 4.24 6.74
N PHE A 74 -0.31 3.34 5.77
CA PHE A 74 0.82 3.11 4.89
C PHE A 74 0.35 3.13 3.44
N ILE A 75 1.26 3.54 2.56
CA ILE A 75 1.00 3.69 1.13
C ILE A 75 1.93 2.74 0.38
N VAL A 76 1.34 1.89 -0.44
CA VAL A 76 2.04 1.00 -1.37
C VAL A 76 1.78 1.49 -2.78
N LEU A 77 2.84 1.63 -3.56
CA LEU A 77 2.79 1.95 -4.98
C LEU A 77 3.00 0.66 -5.77
N VAL A 78 2.18 0.39 -6.78
CA VAL A 78 2.33 -0.79 -7.64
C VAL A 78 2.40 -0.34 -9.09
N GLY A 79 3.52 -0.64 -9.76
CA GLY A 79 3.70 -0.35 -11.18
C GLY A 79 2.56 -0.94 -12.01
N ALA A 80 1.89 -0.13 -12.82
CA ALA A 80 0.72 -0.56 -13.59
C ALA A 80 1.11 -1.37 -14.84
N GLU A 81 2.40 -1.47 -15.14
CA GLU A 81 2.95 -2.26 -16.25
C GLU A 81 3.74 -3.47 -15.75
N SER A 82 4.58 -3.26 -14.73
CA SER A 82 5.50 -4.26 -14.17
C SER A 82 4.90 -5.05 -13.00
N GLY A 83 3.96 -4.48 -12.25
CA GLY A 83 3.42 -5.07 -11.04
C GLY A 83 4.36 -5.09 -9.85
N VAL A 84 5.48 -4.36 -9.93
CA VAL A 84 6.44 -4.29 -8.84
C VAL A 84 5.86 -3.38 -7.74
N PRO A 85 5.71 -3.89 -6.50
CA PRO A 85 5.27 -3.08 -5.37
C PRO A 85 6.45 -2.36 -4.71
N HIS A 86 6.22 -1.12 -4.29
CA HIS A 86 7.16 -0.31 -3.53
C HIS A 86 6.47 0.37 -2.36
N TRP A 87 7.17 0.45 -1.23
CA TRP A 87 6.78 1.32 -0.13
C TRP A 87 6.91 2.78 -0.55
N LEU A 88 5.90 3.60 -0.28
CA LEU A 88 6.11 5.05 -0.28
C LEU A 88 6.89 5.38 1.01
N PRO A 89 8.12 5.90 0.91
CA PRO A 89 8.89 6.25 2.10
C PRO A 89 8.14 7.34 2.86
N MET A 90 7.62 7.01 4.04
CA MET A 90 7.11 8.00 4.98
C MET A 90 8.30 8.56 5.76
N MET A 91 8.54 9.86 5.64
CA MET A 91 9.57 10.60 6.39
C MET A 91 9.20 10.75 7.86
#